data_AF-A0A946UEZ6-F1
#
_entry.id   AF-A0A946UEZ6-F1
#
_cell.length_a   1.000
_cell.length_b   1.000
_cell.length_c   1.000
_cell.angle_alpha   90.00
_cell.angle_beta   90.00
_cell.angle_gamma   90.00
#
_symmetry.space_group_name_H-M   'P 1'
#
loop_
_entity.id
_entity.type
_entity.pdbx_description
1 polymer ?
#
loop_
_entity_poly.entity_id
_entity_poly.type
_entity_poly.pdbx_seq_one_letter_code
_entity_poly.pdbx_strand_id
1 'polypeptide(L)'
;MTKELTTVAATQMACSWDMQANLDKAASLVEKAVKGGANIVLIQELFATPYFCKDQLEKHFRLAEALEDSRVIDFMVEVAKKHGVVLPVSFFEKAGNTFFNSLVVVDADGKIVSHYRKTHIPDGPGYQEKYYFSPGDTGFVVSQTAFGNIGAAICWDQWFPETARALVLAGAEILFFPTAIGSEPVSHVQS
;
A
#
# COMPACT_ATOMS: atom_id res chain seq x y z
N MET A 1 32.47 -3.53 -6.50
CA MET A 1 31.21 -4.17 -6.09
C MET A 1 30.35 -4.31 -7.34
N THR A 2 30.07 -5.54 -7.77
CA THR A 2 29.05 -5.78 -8.80
C THR A 2 27.71 -5.44 -8.18
N LYS A 3 27.02 -4.41 -8.69
CA LYS A 3 25.67 -4.05 -8.23
C LYS A 3 24.76 -5.23 -8.60
N GLU A 4 24.25 -5.97 -7.62
CA GLU A 4 23.26 -7.01 -7.90
C GLU A 4 22.03 -6.34 -8.53
N LEU A 5 21.49 -6.96 -9.57
CA LEU A 5 20.33 -6.44 -10.29
C LEU A 5 19.08 -6.69 -9.45
N THR A 6 18.39 -5.63 -9.03
CA THR A 6 17.07 -5.72 -8.38
C THR A 6 15.97 -5.71 -9.43
N THR A 7 15.18 -6.77 -9.48
CA THR A 7 13.99 -6.89 -10.34
C THR A 7 12.74 -6.53 -9.54
N VAL A 8 11.92 -5.64 -10.06
CA VAL A 8 10.65 -5.22 -9.43
C VAL A 8 9.46 -5.65 -10.28
N ALA A 9 8.32 -5.88 -9.62
CA ALA A 9 7.05 -6.16 -10.30
C ALA A 9 5.93 -5.29 -9.74
N ALA A 10 5.11 -4.74 -10.63
CA ALA A 10 3.82 -4.16 -10.30
C ALA A 10 2.72 -5.19 -10.64
N THR A 11 1.76 -5.35 -9.74
CA THR A 11 0.63 -6.26 -9.93
C THR A 11 -0.68 -5.49 -10.06
N GLN A 12 -1.72 -6.13 -10.62
CA GLN A 12 -3.04 -5.52 -10.77
C GLN A 12 -4.13 -6.58 -10.58
N MET A 13 -5.14 -6.26 -9.76
CA MET A 13 -6.28 -7.14 -9.50
C MET A 13 -7.59 -6.38 -9.27
N ALA A 14 -8.69 -6.97 -9.74
CA ALA A 14 -10.01 -6.64 -9.22
C ALA A 14 -10.18 -7.22 -7.81
N CYS A 15 -10.79 -6.45 -6.92
CA CYS A 15 -11.07 -6.83 -5.52
C CYS A 15 -12.58 -7.05 -5.31
N SER A 16 -12.92 -7.93 -4.37
CA SER A 16 -14.30 -8.23 -3.95
C SER A 16 -14.49 -7.90 -2.45
N TRP A 17 -15.71 -8.03 -1.93
CA TRP A 17 -15.94 -7.88 -0.48
C TRP A 17 -15.53 -9.09 0.35
N ASP A 18 -15.05 -10.17 -0.28
CA ASP A 18 -14.39 -11.28 0.41
C ASP A 18 -12.89 -10.98 0.55
N MET A 19 -12.48 -10.65 1.77
CA MET A 19 -11.09 -10.34 2.10
C MET A 19 -10.15 -11.50 1.79
N GLN A 20 -10.53 -12.74 2.16
CA GLN A 20 -9.65 -13.90 1.96
C GLN A 20 -9.45 -14.16 0.47
N ALA A 21 -10.51 -14.05 -0.34
CA ALA A 21 -10.40 -14.19 -1.79
C ALA A 21 -9.45 -13.14 -2.41
N ASN A 22 -9.42 -11.92 -1.87
CA ASN A 22 -8.47 -10.89 -2.30
C ASN A 22 -7.04 -11.23 -1.89
N LEU A 23 -6.82 -11.66 -0.64
CA LEU A 23 -5.51 -12.07 -0.13
C LEU A 23 -4.93 -13.24 -0.95
N ASP A 24 -5.73 -14.26 -1.22
CA ASP A 24 -5.31 -15.43 -2.03
C ASP A 24 -4.95 -15.01 -3.46
N LYS A 25 -5.71 -14.09 -4.04
CA LYS A 25 -5.43 -13.55 -5.38
C LYS A 25 -4.16 -12.71 -5.41
N ALA A 26 -3.92 -11.90 -4.39
CA ALA A 26 -2.68 -11.14 -4.25
C ALA A 26 -1.47 -12.07 -4.10
N ALA A 27 -1.57 -13.11 -3.26
CA ALA A 27 -0.52 -14.13 -3.11
C ALA A 27 -0.23 -14.86 -4.44
N SER A 28 -1.25 -15.19 -5.22
CA SER A 28 -1.06 -15.81 -6.54
C SER A 28 -0.33 -14.88 -7.53
N LEU A 29 -0.61 -13.57 -7.49
CA LEU A 29 0.10 -12.58 -8.29
C LEU A 29 1.56 -12.42 -7.84
N VAL A 30 1.81 -12.44 -6.53
CA VAL A 30 3.18 -12.45 -5.97
C VAL A 30 3.93 -13.69 -6.46
N GLU A 31 3.35 -14.89 -6.35
CA GLU A 31 3.97 -16.12 -6.83
C GLU A 31 4.29 -16.06 -8.33
N LYS A 32 3.38 -15.51 -9.14
CA LYS A 32 3.60 -15.31 -10.58
C LYS A 32 4.76 -14.34 -10.83
N ALA A 33 4.85 -13.25 -10.09
CA ALA A 33 5.94 -12.28 -10.20
C ALA A 33 7.30 -12.89 -9.79
N VAL A 34 7.31 -13.69 -8.72
CA VAL A 34 8.50 -14.44 -8.25
C VAL A 34 8.98 -15.42 -9.31
N LYS A 35 8.08 -16.16 -9.97
CA LYS A 35 8.43 -17.02 -11.12
C LYS A 35 9.02 -16.25 -12.30
N GLY A 36 8.72 -14.95 -12.41
CA GLY A 36 9.33 -14.02 -13.35
C GLY A 36 10.64 -13.39 -12.87
N GLY A 37 11.15 -13.77 -11.70
CA GLY A 37 12.40 -13.27 -11.12
C GLY A 37 12.28 -12.01 -10.26
N ALA A 38 11.06 -11.59 -9.89
CA ALA A 38 10.87 -10.40 -9.07
C ALA A 38 11.44 -10.58 -7.65
N ASN A 39 12.16 -9.57 -7.17
CA ASN A 39 12.68 -9.45 -5.81
C ASN A 39 11.76 -8.61 -4.92
N ILE A 40 11.12 -7.60 -5.50
CA ILE A 40 10.20 -6.69 -4.82
C ILE A 40 8.90 -6.65 -5.61
N VAL A 41 7.77 -6.88 -4.95
CA VAL A 41 6.45 -6.95 -5.60
C VAL A 41 5.50 -5.94 -4.97
N LEU A 42 4.95 -5.04 -5.79
CA LEU A 42 3.96 -4.05 -5.36
C LEU A 42 2.53 -4.54 -5.63
N ILE A 43 1.73 -4.55 -4.58
CA ILE A 43 0.28 -4.78 -4.61
C ILE A 43 -0.43 -3.42 -4.51
N GLN A 44 -1.59 -3.28 -5.14
CA GLN A 44 -2.36 -2.03 -5.15
C GLN A 44 -2.86 -1.60 -3.75
N GLU A 45 -3.24 -0.33 -3.64
CA GLU A 45 -3.76 0.29 -2.41
C GLU A 45 -5.04 -0.39 -1.93
N LEU A 46 -5.17 -0.58 -0.60
CA LEU A 46 -6.37 -1.10 0.08
C LEU A 46 -6.96 -2.38 -0.56
N PHE A 47 -6.10 -3.23 -1.13
CA PHE A 47 -6.48 -4.40 -1.93
C PHE A 47 -7.31 -5.46 -1.17
N ALA A 48 -7.39 -5.37 0.16
CA ALA A 48 -8.21 -6.25 0.99
C ALA A 48 -9.72 -6.11 0.74
N THR A 49 -10.17 -5.02 0.09
CA THR A 49 -11.58 -4.74 -0.19
C THR A 49 -11.74 -4.02 -1.54
N PRO A 50 -12.96 -3.86 -2.08
CA PRO A 50 -13.20 -2.87 -3.12
C PRO A 50 -12.98 -1.47 -2.54
N TYR A 51 -12.60 -0.51 -3.38
CA TYR A 51 -12.36 0.86 -2.94
C TYR A 51 -13.63 1.48 -2.32
N PHE A 52 -13.68 1.50 -0.99
CA PHE A 52 -14.86 1.90 -0.22
C PHE A 52 -14.96 3.40 0.01
N CYS A 53 -13.88 4.15 -0.24
CA CYS A 53 -13.84 5.60 -0.06
C CYS A 53 -14.67 6.37 -1.10
N LYS A 54 -15.39 5.69 -2.00
CA LYS A 54 -16.35 6.32 -2.91
C LYS A 54 -17.58 6.89 -2.17
N ASP A 55 -17.93 6.30 -1.02
CA ASP A 55 -19.08 6.67 -0.19
C ASP A 55 -18.61 7.04 1.23
N GLN A 56 -19.39 7.82 1.99
CA GLN A 56 -19.14 8.11 3.42
C GLN A 56 -20.08 7.28 4.29
N LEU A 57 -19.65 6.08 4.69
CA LEU A 57 -20.47 5.13 5.44
C LEU A 57 -19.75 4.69 6.71
N GLU A 58 -20.32 4.98 7.87
CA GLU A 58 -19.77 4.65 9.19
C GLU A 58 -19.39 3.17 9.34
N LYS A 59 -20.17 2.26 8.74
CA LYS A 59 -19.88 0.82 8.78
C LYS A 59 -18.49 0.45 8.26
N HIS A 60 -17.90 1.25 7.38
CA HIS A 60 -16.59 0.97 6.79
C HIS A 60 -15.42 1.20 7.76
N PHE A 61 -15.59 1.96 8.86
CA PHE A 61 -14.58 2.04 9.91
C PHE A 61 -14.30 0.68 10.58
N ARG A 62 -15.22 -0.28 10.48
CA ARG A 62 -15.02 -1.66 10.98
C ARG A 62 -14.05 -2.48 10.12
N LEU A 63 -13.66 -1.98 8.96
CA LEU A 63 -12.66 -2.61 8.09
C LEU A 63 -11.23 -2.33 8.58
N ALA A 64 -11.04 -1.35 9.46
CA ALA A 64 -9.73 -0.99 9.98
C ALA A 64 -9.23 -2.00 11.01
N GLU A 65 -7.94 -2.33 10.92
CA GLU A 65 -7.26 -3.25 11.82
C GLU A 65 -6.10 -2.53 12.52
N ALA A 66 -5.79 -2.90 13.76
CA ALA A 66 -4.57 -2.42 14.42
C ALA A 66 -3.36 -3.06 13.73
N LEU A 67 -2.22 -2.36 13.74
CA LEU A 67 -0.98 -2.83 13.10
C LEU A 67 -0.57 -4.21 13.63
N GLU A 68 -0.65 -4.39 14.95
CA GLU A 68 -0.19 -5.59 15.66
C GLU A 68 -1.10 -6.81 15.48
N ASP A 69 -2.35 -6.58 15.07
CA ASP A 69 -3.40 -7.61 14.94
C ASP A 69 -3.96 -7.69 13.50
N SER A 70 -3.26 -7.12 12.51
CA SER A 70 -3.77 -7.03 11.15
C SER A 70 -3.65 -8.36 10.41
N ARG A 71 -4.80 -8.92 10.05
CA ARG A 71 -4.90 -10.15 9.25
C ARG A 71 -4.30 -9.98 7.87
N VAL A 72 -4.42 -8.78 7.29
CA VAL A 72 -3.79 -8.44 6.00
C VAL A 72 -2.27 -8.52 6.12
N ILE A 73 -1.69 -7.94 7.17
CA ILE A 73 -0.25 -7.93 7.38
C ILE A 73 0.27 -9.33 7.68
N ASP A 74 -0.34 -10.04 8.64
CA ASP A 74 0.06 -11.40 9.02
C ASP A 74 0.09 -12.34 7.82
N PHE A 75 -0.94 -12.29 6.97
CA PHE A 75 -1.00 -13.10 5.76
C PHE A 75 0.13 -12.75 4.78
N MET A 76 0.37 -11.46 4.54
CA MET A 76 1.39 -11.03 3.59
C MET A 76 2.83 -11.21 4.12
N VAL A 77 3.04 -11.23 5.44
CA VAL A 77 4.31 -11.62 6.07
C VAL A 77 4.68 -13.05 5.72
N GLU A 78 3.73 -13.98 5.83
CA GLU A 78 3.97 -15.37 5.46
C GLU A 78 4.21 -15.53 3.96
N VAL A 79 3.52 -14.76 3.12
CA VAL A 79 3.76 -14.74 1.67
C VAL A 79 5.17 -14.23 1.34
N ALA A 80 5.59 -13.10 1.91
CA ALA A 80 6.93 -12.53 1.72
C ALA A 80 8.01 -13.54 2.09
N LYS A 81 7.92 -14.11 3.29
CA LYS A 81 8.88 -15.09 3.82
C LYS A 81 8.92 -16.38 3.00
N LYS A 82 7.76 -16.90 2.58
CA LYS A 82 7.67 -18.11 1.75
C LYS A 82 8.38 -17.93 0.41
N HIS A 83 8.28 -16.75 -0.18
CA HIS A 83 8.81 -16.48 -1.52
C HIS A 83 10.16 -15.75 -1.53
N GLY A 84 10.65 -15.30 -0.38
CA GLY A 84 11.91 -14.56 -0.26
C GLY A 84 11.87 -13.21 -0.99
N VAL A 85 10.75 -12.49 -0.90
CA VAL A 85 10.53 -11.22 -1.59
C VAL A 85 10.12 -10.10 -0.63
N VAL A 86 10.43 -8.87 -1.02
CA VAL A 86 9.98 -7.67 -0.31
C VAL A 86 8.59 -7.26 -0.78
N LEU A 87 7.70 -6.95 0.16
CA LEU A 87 6.33 -6.53 -0.10
C LEU A 87 6.00 -5.23 0.63
N PRO A 88 5.74 -4.12 -0.10
CA PRO A 88 4.98 -3.00 0.43
C PRO A 88 3.49 -3.39 0.52
N VAL A 89 2.95 -3.44 1.73
CA VAL A 89 1.59 -3.93 2.02
C VAL A 89 0.73 -2.78 2.52
N SER A 90 -0.24 -2.36 1.71
CA SER A 90 -1.24 -1.35 2.07
C SER A 90 -2.37 -1.96 2.90
N PHE A 91 -2.80 -1.28 3.97
CA PHE A 91 -3.89 -1.70 4.84
C PHE A 91 -4.62 -0.49 5.46
N PHE A 92 -5.84 -0.73 5.93
CA PHE A 92 -6.61 0.26 6.68
C PHE A 92 -6.26 0.15 8.16
N GLU A 93 -5.52 1.11 8.68
CA GLU A 93 -5.03 1.10 10.05
C GLU A 93 -6.01 1.76 11.03
N LYS A 94 -6.16 1.15 12.20
CA LYS A 94 -6.72 1.76 13.41
C LYS A 94 -5.65 1.90 14.49
N ALA A 95 -5.42 3.13 14.95
CA ALA A 95 -4.52 3.45 16.06
C ALA A 95 -5.26 4.21 17.15
N GLY A 96 -5.67 3.50 18.20
CA GLY A 96 -6.57 4.05 19.22
C GLY A 96 -7.92 4.46 18.60
N ASN A 97 -8.22 5.75 18.63
CA ASN A 97 -9.44 6.34 18.03
C ASN A 97 -9.18 6.98 16.67
N THR A 98 -7.96 6.89 16.15
CA THR A 98 -7.55 7.49 14.87
C THR A 98 -7.39 6.41 13.82
N PHE A 99 -7.64 6.80 12.57
CA PHE A 99 -7.73 5.91 11.42
C PHE A 99 -6.81 6.44 10.32
N PHE A 100 -6.07 5.55 9.67
CA PHE A 100 -5.09 5.92 8.66
C PHE A 100 -5.13 4.98 7.45
N ASN A 101 -4.83 5.52 6.28
CA ASN A 101 -4.43 4.72 5.14
C ASN A 101 -2.92 4.48 5.26
N SER A 102 -2.54 3.23 5.43
CA SER A 102 -1.19 2.89 5.89
C SER A 102 -0.55 1.83 5.02
N LEU A 103 0.77 1.79 5.11
CA LEU A 103 1.61 0.84 4.42
C LEU A 103 2.72 0.37 5.34
N VAL A 104 2.97 -0.93 5.34
CA VAL A 104 4.19 -1.50 5.91
C VAL A 104 5.08 -2.04 4.81
N VAL A 105 6.39 -2.00 5.00
CA VAL A 105 7.31 -2.77 4.17
C VAL A 105 7.70 -4.03 4.92
N VAL A 106 7.37 -5.17 4.33
CA VAL A 106 7.80 -6.50 4.78
C VAL A 106 9.03 -6.91 3.97
N ASP A 107 10.14 -7.20 4.63
CA ASP A 107 11.37 -7.65 3.99
C ASP A 107 11.31 -9.16 3.63
N ALA A 108 12.28 -9.63 2.85
CA ALA A 108 12.32 -10.99 2.33
C ALA A 108 12.36 -12.10 3.41
N ASP A 109 12.75 -11.77 4.64
CA ASP A 109 12.74 -12.69 5.79
C ASP A 109 11.41 -12.68 6.58
N GLY A 110 10.45 -11.85 6.17
CA GLY A 110 9.16 -11.65 6.82
C GLY A 110 9.15 -10.55 7.89
N LYS A 111 10.26 -9.86 8.16
CA LYS A 111 10.25 -8.76 9.13
C LYS A 111 9.59 -7.51 8.54
N ILE A 112 8.76 -6.86 9.36
CA ILE A 112 8.30 -5.50 9.07
C ILE A 112 9.46 -4.54 9.36
N VAL A 113 9.93 -3.85 8.32
CA VAL A 113 11.09 -2.94 8.41
C VAL A 113 10.69 -1.46 8.41
N SER A 114 9.45 -1.14 8.06
CA SER A 114 8.90 0.22 8.18
C SER A 114 7.38 0.23 8.23
N HIS A 115 6.85 1.35 8.70
CA HIS A 115 5.44 1.69 8.73
C HIS A 115 5.28 3.16 8.31
N TYR A 116 4.40 3.40 7.35
CA TYR A 116 4.13 4.70 6.75
C TYR A 116 2.62 4.96 6.76
N ARG A 117 2.21 6.16 7.17
CA ARG A 117 0.82 6.64 7.08
C ARG A 117 0.72 7.69 5.97
N LYS A 118 -0.22 7.51 5.05
CA LYS A 118 -0.44 8.36 3.87
C LYS A 118 -0.49 9.83 4.26
N THR A 119 0.39 10.64 3.65
CA THR A 119 0.55 12.04 4.04
C THR A 119 -0.53 12.92 3.40
N HIS A 120 -0.75 12.75 2.09
CA HIS A 120 -1.70 13.57 1.34
C HIS A 120 -3.02 12.81 1.14
N ILE A 121 -4.06 13.25 1.85
CA ILE A 121 -5.38 12.61 1.80
C ILE A 121 -6.26 13.31 0.73
N PRO A 122 -6.66 12.61 -0.35
CA PRO A 122 -7.54 13.18 -1.37
C PRO A 122 -8.95 13.39 -0.83
N ASP A 123 -9.69 14.27 -1.49
CA ASP A 123 -11.10 14.46 -1.23
C ASP A 123 -11.84 14.88 -2.51
N GLY A 124 -13.08 14.43 -2.66
CA GLY A 124 -13.91 14.71 -3.82
C GLY A 124 -14.84 13.54 -4.19
N PRO A 125 -15.80 13.75 -5.10
CA PRO A 125 -16.70 12.69 -5.56
C PRO A 125 -15.92 11.46 -6.04
N GLY A 126 -16.25 10.30 -5.48
CA GLY A 126 -15.58 9.04 -5.79
C GLY A 126 -14.28 8.78 -5.01
N TYR A 127 -13.70 9.77 -4.32
CA TYR A 127 -12.45 9.67 -3.57
C TYR A 127 -12.51 10.42 -2.21
N GLN A 128 -13.49 10.10 -1.38
CA GLN A 128 -13.81 10.78 -0.12
C GLN A 128 -12.94 10.29 1.05
N GLU A 129 -11.62 10.22 0.86
CA GLU A 129 -10.69 9.62 1.84
C GLU A 129 -10.60 10.40 3.15
N LYS A 130 -10.80 11.73 3.13
CA LYS A 130 -10.77 12.58 4.35
C LYS A 130 -11.84 12.23 5.38
N TYR A 131 -12.90 11.52 4.98
CA TYR A 131 -13.88 10.99 5.93
C TYR A 131 -13.30 9.85 6.76
N TYR A 132 -12.45 9.01 6.17
CA TYR A 132 -11.95 7.79 6.80
C TYR A 132 -10.58 7.95 7.45
N PHE A 133 -9.69 8.76 6.86
CA PHE A 133 -8.29 8.80 7.23
C PHE A 133 -7.87 10.17 7.74
N SER A 134 -7.16 10.18 8.87
CA SER A 134 -6.38 11.33 9.28
C SER A 134 -5.13 11.47 8.42
N PRO A 135 -4.63 12.70 8.18
CA PRO A 135 -3.31 12.88 7.58
C PRO A 135 -2.24 12.15 8.39
N GLY A 136 -1.37 11.42 7.69
CA GLY A 136 -0.32 10.62 8.31
C GLY A 136 0.68 11.44 9.12
N ASP A 137 1.20 10.82 10.18
CA ASP A 137 2.10 11.42 11.17
C ASP A 137 3.49 10.75 11.22
N THR A 138 3.78 9.81 10.32
CA THR A 138 5.07 9.10 10.25
C THR A 138 6.17 9.91 9.57
N GLY A 139 5.80 10.89 8.75
CA GLY A 139 6.69 11.45 7.72
C GLY A 139 7.03 10.42 6.63
N PHE A 140 7.84 10.82 5.64
CA PHE A 140 8.27 9.93 4.56
C PHE A 140 9.40 9.00 5.04
N VAL A 141 9.26 7.70 4.80
CA VAL A 141 10.16 6.66 5.32
C VAL A 141 10.84 5.90 4.17
N VAL A 142 12.14 5.65 4.33
CA VAL A 142 12.93 4.76 3.45
C VAL A 142 13.26 3.50 4.22
N SER A 143 13.06 2.35 3.58
CA SER A 143 13.32 1.02 4.15
C SER A 143 14.58 0.44 3.54
N GLN A 144 15.53 0.04 4.38
CA GLN A 144 16.63 -0.81 3.95
C GLN A 144 16.12 -2.26 3.89
N THR A 145 16.19 -2.87 2.71
CA THR A 145 15.69 -4.23 2.47
C THR A 145 16.79 -5.13 1.96
N ALA A 146 16.52 -6.44 1.86
CA ALA A 146 17.42 -7.40 1.23
C ALA A 146 17.82 -7.03 -0.22
N PHE A 147 17.03 -6.21 -0.91
CA PHE A 147 17.19 -5.91 -2.34
C PHE A 147 17.39 -4.42 -2.64
N GLY A 148 17.80 -3.63 -1.64
CA GLY A 148 18.13 -2.21 -1.78
C GLY A 148 17.25 -1.30 -0.93
N ASN A 149 17.51 0.01 -1.02
CA ASN A 149 16.74 1.01 -0.28
C ASN A 149 15.48 1.40 -1.06
N ILE A 150 14.31 1.21 -0.46
CA ILE A 150 13.04 1.56 -1.10
C ILE A 150 12.31 2.67 -0.35
N GLY A 151 11.77 3.63 -1.09
CA GLY A 151 10.82 4.61 -0.58
C GLY A 151 9.42 4.21 -1.02
N ALA A 152 8.47 4.10 -0.09
CA ALA A 152 7.08 3.81 -0.41
C ALA A 152 6.18 4.93 0.13
N ALA A 153 5.30 5.44 -0.72
CA ALA A 153 4.25 6.40 -0.37
C ALA A 153 2.97 5.98 -1.09
N ILE A 154 1.79 6.50 -0.71
CA ILE A 154 0.53 5.86 -1.08
C ILE A 154 -0.27 6.75 -2.04
N CYS A 155 -0.63 6.21 -3.20
CA CYS A 155 -1.61 6.76 -4.14
C CYS A 155 -1.48 8.28 -4.33
N TRP A 156 -2.33 9.07 -3.69
CA TRP A 156 -2.37 10.53 -3.85
C TRP A 156 -1.04 11.24 -3.55
N ASP A 157 -0.19 10.65 -2.72
CA ASP A 157 1.17 11.13 -2.48
C ASP A 157 2.01 11.24 -3.77
N GLN A 158 1.68 10.45 -4.82
CA GLN A 158 2.38 10.44 -6.11
C GLN A 158 2.25 11.76 -6.89
N TRP A 159 1.24 12.58 -6.56
CA TRP A 159 1.00 13.87 -7.21
C TRP A 159 1.85 15.01 -6.64
N PHE A 160 2.56 14.76 -5.54
CA PHE A 160 3.36 15.76 -4.85
C PHE A 160 4.85 15.48 -5.12
N PRO A 161 5.52 16.28 -5.98
CA PRO A 161 6.94 16.11 -6.26
C PRO A 161 7.82 16.14 -4.99
N GLU A 162 7.36 16.84 -3.95
CA GLU A 162 7.96 16.90 -2.62
C GLU A 162 8.07 15.52 -1.97
N THR A 163 7.06 14.65 -2.14
CA THR A 163 7.09 13.25 -1.68
C THR A 163 8.28 12.52 -2.30
N ALA A 164 8.34 12.50 -3.64
CA ALA A 164 9.38 11.80 -4.35
C ALA A 164 10.77 12.38 -4.02
N ARG A 165 10.87 13.71 -3.92
CA ARG A 165 12.11 14.40 -3.54
C ARG A 165 12.55 14.02 -2.14
N ALA A 166 11.65 14.01 -1.15
CA ALA A 166 11.97 13.67 0.23
C ALA A 166 12.48 12.24 0.35
N LEU A 167 11.81 11.27 -0.29
CA LEU A 167 12.23 9.87 -0.30
C LEU A 167 13.61 9.67 -0.96
N VAL A 168 13.86 10.32 -2.10
CA VAL A 168 15.17 10.24 -2.78
C VAL A 168 16.27 10.90 -1.93
N LEU A 169 16.02 12.05 -1.31
CA LEU A 169 16.97 12.70 -0.41
C LEU A 169 17.27 11.86 0.84
N ALA A 170 16.29 11.06 1.30
CA ALA A 170 16.46 10.10 2.39
C ALA A 170 17.15 8.79 1.95
N GLY A 171 17.54 8.66 0.68
CA GLY A 171 18.35 7.55 0.17
C GLY A 171 17.57 6.42 -0.49
N ALA A 172 16.31 6.64 -0.89
CA ALA A 172 15.57 5.68 -1.72
C ALA A 172 16.22 5.51 -3.10
N GLU A 173 16.43 4.27 -3.51
CA GLU A 173 16.90 3.89 -4.86
C GLU A 173 15.72 3.58 -5.80
N ILE A 174 14.60 3.12 -5.25
CA ILE A 174 13.37 2.78 -5.97
C ILE A 174 12.18 3.35 -5.20
N LEU A 175 11.23 3.95 -5.91
CA LEU A 175 9.99 4.49 -5.35
C LEU A 175 8.79 3.60 -5.69
N PHE A 176 7.94 3.36 -4.71
CA PHE A 176 6.73 2.55 -4.85
C PHE A 176 5.49 3.37 -4.46
N PHE A 177 4.47 3.30 -5.32
CA PHE A 177 3.18 3.97 -5.13
C PHE A 177 2.05 2.98 -5.41
N PRO A 178 1.54 2.25 -4.40
CA PRO A 178 0.33 1.48 -4.56
C PRO A 178 -0.84 2.45 -4.72
N THR A 179 -1.70 2.20 -5.71
CA THR A 179 -2.68 3.19 -6.16
C THR A 179 -4.05 2.55 -6.43
N ALA A 180 -5.12 3.19 -5.98
CA ALA A 180 -6.48 2.97 -6.43
C ALA A 180 -7.02 4.24 -7.10
N ILE A 181 -6.94 4.30 -8.44
CA ILE A 181 -7.45 5.42 -9.24
C ILE A 181 -8.20 4.89 -10.46
N GLY A 182 -9.28 5.58 -10.84
CA GLY A 182 -10.16 5.25 -11.95
C GLY A 182 -10.90 6.48 -12.47
N SER A 183 -12.05 6.30 -13.10
CA SER A 183 -12.87 7.42 -13.59
C SER A 183 -13.36 8.32 -12.46
N GLU A 184 -13.38 9.63 -12.68
CA GLU A 184 -14.14 10.55 -11.84
C GLU A 184 -15.65 10.37 -12.09
N PRO A 185 -16.51 10.46 -11.06
CA PRO A 185 -17.94 10.50 -11.27
C PRO A 185 -18.30 11.67 -12.18
N VAL A 186 -19.09 11.43 -13.22
CA VAL A 186 -19.56 12.49 -14.11
C VAL A 186 -20.34 13.50 -13.27
N SER A 187 -19.82 14.71 -13.10
CA SER A 187 -20.58 15.78 -12.47
C SER A 187 -21.75 16.11 -13.39
N HIS A 188 -22.95 15.67 -13.05
CA HIS A 188 -24.16 16.25 -13.62
C HIS A 188 -24.30 17.66 -13.04
N VAL A 189 -23.55 18.60 -13.58
CA VAL A 189 -23.82 20.03 -13.37
C VAL A 189 -25.18 20.26 -14.02
N GLN A 190 -26.24 20.30 -13.20
CA GLN A 190 -27.50 20.86 -13.64
C GLN A 190 -27.26 22.36 -13.85
N SER A 191 -27.13 22.75 -15.12
CA SER A 191 -27.20 24.13 -15.60
C SER A 191 -28.61 24.70 -15.40
#